data_AF-A0A0Q5D387-F1
#
_entry.id   AF-A0A0Q5D387-F1
#
_cell.length_a   1.000
_cell.length_b   1.000
_cell.length_c   1.000
_cell.angle_alpha   90.00
_cell.angle_beta   90.00
_cell.angle_gamma   90.00
#
_symmetry.space_group_name_H-M   'P 1'
#
loop_
_entity.id
_entity.type
_entity.pdbx_description
1 polymer ?
#
loop_
_entity_poly.entity_id
_entity_poly.type
_entity_poly.pdbx_seq_one_letter_code
_entity_poly.pdbx_strand_id
1 'polypeptide(L)'
;MTAPSLLLAARKAKDARERILYMAETMRDLAHGSTGACTFGDLCAAGFTEAEIHAYRDDARVAIAGRPSPLRTIPIGRLKGIAMVKTARAIRRRIDQGATP
;
A
#
# COMPACT_ATOMS: atom_id res chain seq x y z
N MET A 1 14.92 -11.87 -0.24
CA MET A 1 15.50 -11.34 -1.50
C MET A 1 14.56 -11.74 -2.63
N THR A 2 13.73 -10.80 -3.08
CA THR A 2 12.69 -11.06 -4.07
C THR A 2 13.27 -11.36 -5.45
N ALA A 3 12.73 -12.36 -6.14
CA ALA A 3 13.13 -12.66 -7.51
C ALA A 3 12.87 -11.47 -8.46
N PRO A 4 13.79 -11.17 -9.40
CA PRO A 4 13.62 -10.08 -10.36
C PRO A 4 12.34 -10.19 -11.20
N SER A 5 11.91 -11.42 -11.51
CA SER A 5 10.66 -11.70 -12.22
C SER A 5 9.42 -11.21 -11.46
N LEU A 6 9.41 -11.31 -10.13
CA LEU A 6 8.32 -10.84 -9.28
C LEU A 6 8.29 -9.31 -9.20
N LEU A 7 9.45 -8.66 -9.17
CA LEU A 7 9.54 -7.20 -9.24
C LEU A 7 9.00 -6.67 -10.57
N LEU A 8 9.36 -7.34 -11.68
CA LEU A 8 8.84 -6.98 -13.01
C LEU A 8 7.33 -7.19 -13.11
N ALA A 9 6.82 -8.30 -12.56
CA ALA A 9 5.39 -8.58 -12.52
C ALA A 9 4.62 -7.52 -11.73
N ALA A 10 5.13 -7.12 -10.55
CA ALA A 10 4.55 -6.04 -9.75
C ALA A 10 4.53 -4.72 -10.55
N ARG A 11 5.65 -4.31 -11.15
CA ARG A 11 5.72 -3.08 -11.95
C ARG A 11 4.76 -3.05 -13.15
N LYS A 12 4.48 -4.21 -13.75
CA LYS A 12 3.55 -4.35 -14.88
C LYS A 12 2.11 -4.62 -14.47
N ALA A 13 1.82 -4.74 -13.17
CA ALA A 13 0.49 -5.01 -12.69
C ALA A 13 -0.46 -3.86 -13.07
N LYS A 14 -1.66 -4.19 -13.54
CA LYS A 14 -2.65 -3.18 -13.99
C LYS A 14 -3.06 -2.23 -12.87
N ASP A 15 -3.03 -2.70 -11.62
CA ASP A 15 -3.36 -1.96 -10.41
C ASP A 15 -2.14 -1.32 -9.74
N ALA A 16 -0.93 -1.41 -10.32
CA ALA A 16 0.32 -0.91 -9.72
C ALA A 16 0.20 0.54 -9.26
N ARG A 17 -0.41 1.41 -10.08
CA ARG A 17 -0.65 2.82 -9.74
C ARG A 17 -1.51 2.99 -8.48
N GLU A 18 -2.63 2.28 -8.40
CA GLU A 18 -3.52 2.34 -7.23
C GLU A 18 -2.82 1.79 -5.98
N ARG A 19 -2.02 0.72 -6.14
CA ARG A 19 -1.23 0.14 -5.05
C ARG A 19 -0.13 1.08 -4.55
N ILE A 20 0.56 1.80 -5.44
CA ILE A 20 1.57 2.80 -5.05
C ILE A 20 0.92 3.93 -4.25
N LEU A 21 -0.23 4.45 -4.68
CA LEU A 21 -0.92 5.51 -3.94
C LEU A 21 -1.44 5.03 -2.59
N TYR A 22 -1.96 3.80 -2.52
CA TYR A 22 -2.35 3.18 -1.25
C TYR A 22 -1.15 3.00 -0.31
N MET A 23 0.02 2.65 -0.84
CA MET A 23 1.27 2.56 -0.07
C MET A 23 1.68 3.94 0.46
N ALA A 24 1.57 4.98 -0.37
CA ALA A 24 1.86 6.35 0.04
C ALA A 24 0.94 6.85 1.16
N GLU A 25 -0.36 6.54 1.09
CA GLU A 25 -1.33 6.85 2.14
C GLU A 25 -1.02 6.07 3.42
N THR A 26 -0.77 4.77 3.32
CA THR A 26 -0.37 3.90 4.45
C THR A 26 0.89 4.44 5.15
N MET A 27 1.91 4.81 4.37
CA MET A 27 3.15 5.38 4.90
C MET A 27 2.92 6.73 5.59
N ARG A 28 2.01 7.57 5.07
CA ARG A 28 1.66 8.85 5.70
C ARG A 28 0.93 8.62 7.02
N ASP A 29 -0.06 7.74 7.03
CA ASP A 29 -0.85 7.43 8.23
C ASP A 29 0.03 6.86 9.36
N LEU A 30 0.95 5.96 9.01
CA LEU A 30 1.89 5.36 9.96
C LEU A 30 2.99 6.33 10.41
N ALA A 31 3.41 7.27 9.55
CA ALA A 31 4.36 8.32 9.93
C ALA A 31 3.79 9.30 10.96
N HIS A 32 2.46 9.47 11.00
CA HIS A 32 1.77 10.23 12.03
C HIS A 32 1.47 9.41 13.31
N GLY A 33 1.79 8.11 13.31
CA GLY A 33 1.67 7.23 14.48
C GLY A 33 2.84 7.35 15.46
N SER A 34 2.74 6.62 16.59
CA SER A 34 3.69 6.70 17.72
C SER A 34 5.15 6.35 17.39
N THR A 35 5.39 5.60 16.32
CA THR A 35 6.73 5.17 15.88
C THR A 35 7.41 6.15 14.94
N GLY A 36 6.71 7.14 14.37
CA GLY A 36 7.27 8.18 13.50
C GLY A 36 7.90 7.71 12.19
N ALA A 37 7.94 6.40 11.92
CA ALA A 37 8.50 5.83 10.70
C ALA A 37 7.73 4.58 10.26
N CYS A 38 7.36 4.53 8.98
CA CYS A 38 6.76 3.35 8.36
C CYS A 38 7.84 2.30 8.07
N THR A 39 7.78 1.16 8.76
CA THR A 39 8.71 0.04 8.60
C THR A 39 8.26 -0.93 7.52
N PHE A 40 9.16 -1.82 7.10
CA PHE A 40 8.83 -2.90 6.18
C PHE A 40 7.74 -3.83 6.75
N GLY A 41 7.80 -4.12 8.05
CA GLY A 41 6.80 -4.94 8.74
C GLY A 41 5.42 -4.32 8.72
N ASP A 42 5.32 -2.99 8.85
CA ASP A 42 4.04 -2.30 8.80
C ASP A 42 3.39 -2.36 7.41
N LEU A 43 4.19 -2.27 6.35
CA LEU A 43 3.71 -2.45 4.97
C LEU A 43 3.25 -3.89 4.71
N CYS A 44 3.96 -4.88 5.25
CA CYS A 44 3.49 -6.27 5.21
C CYS A 44 2.15 -6.43 5.95
N ALA A 45 2.01 -5.82 7.13
CA ALA A 45 0.77 -5.85 7.92
C ALA A 45 -0.41 -5.17 7.19
N ALA A 46 -0.12 -4.15 6.36
CA ALA A 46 -1.10 -3.51 5.48
C ALA A 46 -1.44 -4.33 4.22
N GLY A 47 -0.83 -5.51 4.03
CA GLY A 47 -1.14 -6.45 2.95
C GLY A 47 -0.35 -6.23 1.66
N PHE A 48 0.81 -5.57 1.74
CA PHE A 48 1.77 -5.53 0.64
C PHE A 48 2.70 -6.74 0.66
N THR A 49 3.00 -7.29 -0.52
CA THR A 49 4.01 -8.34 -0.64
C THR A 49 5.43 -7.75 -0.66
N GLU A 50 6.44 -8.55 -0.33
CA GLU A 50 7.86 -8.12 -0.40
C GLU A 50 8.21 -7.57 -1.80
N ALA A 51 7.71 -8.18 -2.87
CA ALA A 51 7.89 -7.71 -4.24
C ALA A 51 7.30 -6.31 -4.46
N GLU A 52 6.09 -6.06 -3.97
CA GLU A 52 5.43 -4.76 -4.10
C GLU A 52 6.10 -3.69 -3.26
N ILE A 53 6.56 -4.02 -2.05
CA ILE A 53 7.29 -3.08 -1.20
C ILE A 53 8.57 -2.65 -1.90
N HIS A 54 9.35 -3.59 -2.44
CA HIS A 54 10.55 -3.25 -3.18
C HIS A 54 10.27 -2.51 -4.49
N ALA A 55 9.17 -2.83 -5.18
CA ALA A 55 8.83 -2.21 -6.45
C ALA A 55 8.27 -0.79 -6.29
N TYR A 56 7.50 -0.51 -5.24
CA TYR A 56 6.64 0.68 -5.14
C TYR A 56 7.09 1.70 -4.09
N ARG A 57 7.92 1.32 -3.12
CA ARG A 57 8.26 2.18 -1.96
C ARG A 57 8.87 3.52 -2.35
N ASP A 58 9.72 3.55 -3.36
CA ASP A 58 10.34 4.80 -3.81
C ASP A 58 9.34 5.70 -4.54
N ASP A 59 8.48 5.14 -5.38
CA ASP A 59 7.40 5.90 -6.03
C ASP A 59 6.39 6.44 -5.01
N ALA A 60 6.10 5.66 -3.95
CA ALA A 60 5.24 6.08 -2.85
C ALA A 60 5.87 7.24 -2.06
N ARG A 61 7.19 7.19 -1.78
CA ARG A 61 7.92 8.31 -1.15
C ARG A 61 7.88 9.58 -1.99
N VAL A 62 8.05 9.46 -3.31
CA VAL A 62 7.93 10.60 -4.24
C VAL A 62 6.52 11.19 -4.19
N ALA A 63 5.49 10.34 -4.15
CA ALA A 63 4.10 10.79 -4.01
C ALA A 63 3.82 11.49 -2.68
N ILE A 64 4.45 11.07 -1.57
CA ILE A 64 4.34 11.72 -0.26
C ILE A 64 5.04 13.09 -0.26
N ALA A 65 6.24 13.17 -0.84
CA ALA A 65 7.08 14.37 -0.83
C ALA A 65 6.53 15.55 -1.67
N GLY A 66 5.34 15.41 -2.27
CA GLY A 66 4.70 16.47 -3.06
C GLY A 66 5.42 16.80 -4.37
N ARG A 67 6.46 16.04 -4.75
CA ARG A 67 7.12 16.18 -6.04
C ARG A 67 6.16 15.75 -7.15
N PRO A 68 6.16 16.42 -8.31
CA PRO A 68 5.29 16.05 -9.41
C PRO A 68 5.59 14.61 -9.86
N SER A 69 4.74 13.69 -9.44
CA SER A 69 4.77 12.29 -9.86
C SER A 69 3.75 12.09 -10.98
N PRO A 70 4.06 11.31 -12.03
CA PRO A 70 3.10 10.96 -13.08
C PRO A 70 1.84 10.23 -12.54
N LEU A 71 1.83 9.83 -11.28
CA LEU A 71 0.71 9.19 -10.59
C LEU A 71 -0.43 10.15 -10.18
N ARG A 72 -0.26 11.47 -10.35
CA ARG A 72 -1.20 12.52 -9.91
C ARG A 72 -2.47 12.71 -10.79
N THR A 73 -3.30 11.68 -10.95
CA THR A 73 -4.65 11.83 -11.57
C THR A 73 -5.80 11.22 -10.78
N ILE A 74 -5.56 10.56 -9.64
CA ILE A 74 -6.64 10.02 -8.82
C ILE A 74 -7.09 11.09 -7.80
N PRO A 75 -8.38 11.49 -7.81
CA PRO A 75 -8.91 12.43 -6.83
C PRO A 75 -8.76 11.88 -5.41
N ILE A 76 -8.37 12.75 -4.46
CA ILE A 76 -8.10 12.38 -3.05
C ILE A 76 -9.28 11.63 -2.41
N GLY A 77 -10.53 12.01 -2.70
CA GLY A 77 -11.72 11.32 -2.16
C GLY A 77 -11.85 9.86 -2.59
N ARG A 78 -11.29 9.48 -3.75
CA ARG A 78 -11.31 8.11 -4.26
C ARG A 78 -10.30 7.21 -3.55
N LEU A 79 -9.16 7.76 -3.11
CA LEU A 79 -8.16 7.02 -2.34
C LEU A 79 -8.70 6.61 -0.97
N LYS A 80 -9.31 7.57 -0.25
CA LYS A 80 -9.94 7.31 1.05
C LYS A 80 -11.02 6.23 0.97
N GLY A 81 -11.82 6.23 -0.09
CA GLY A 81 -12.82 5.18 -0.34
C GLY A 81 -12.22 3.79 -0.57
N ILE A 82 -11.13 3.70 -1.36
CA ILE A 82 -10.42 2.44 -1.59
C ILE A 82 -9.80 1.90 -0.30
N ALA A 83 -9.18 2.78 0.49
CA ALA A 83 -8.60 2.43 1.78
C ALA A 83 -9.67 1.86 2.74
N MET A 84 -10.82 2.55 2.88
CA MET A 84 -11.94 2.08 3.70
C MET A 84 -12.46 0.70 3.27
N VAL A 85 -12.60 0.45 1.97
CA VAL A 85 -13.06 -0.84 1.44
C VAL A 85 -12.06 -1.95 1.73
N LYS A 86 -10.75 -1.69 1.62
CA LYS A 86 -9.71 -2.67 1.97
C LYS A 86 -9.72 -2.99 3.46
N THR A 87 -9.83 -2.00 4.33
CA THR A 87 -9.91 -2.19 5.79
C THR A 87 -11.15 -3.02 6.14
N ALA A 88 -12.31 -2.72 5.55
CA ALA A 88 -13.53 -3.50 5.75
C ALA A 88 -13.36 -4.97 5.31
N ARG A 89 -12.70 -5.22 4.17
CA ARG A 89 -12.39 -6.59 3.71
C ARG A 89 -11.43 -7.32 4.63
N ALA A 90 -10.42 -6.64 5.16
CA ALA A 90 -9.46 -7.22 6.10
C ALA A 90 -10.13 -7.61 7.43
N ILE A 91 -11.00 -6.73 7.97
CA ILE A 91 -11.81 -7.03 9.15
C ILE A 91 -12.71 -8.24 8.88
N ARG A 92 -13.39 -8.29 7.73
CA ARG A 92 -14.29 -9.39 7.40
C ARG A 92 -13.56 -10.73 7.28
N ARG A 93 -12.39 -10.76 6.65
CA ARG A 93 -11.53 -11.95 6.60
C ARG A 93 -11.08 -12.41 8.00
N ARG A 94 -10.80 -11.49 8.92
CA ARG A 94 -10.46 -11.84 10.31
C ARG A 94 -11.64 -12.44 11.07
N ILE A 95 -12.85 -11.92 10.84
CA ILE A 95 -14.08 -12.49 11.41
C ILE A 95 -14.32 -13.90 10.85
N ASP A 96 -14.21 -14.08 9.54
CA ASP A 96 -14.40 -15.38 8.89
C ASP A 96 -13.32 -16.41 9.32
N GLN A 97 -12.11 -15.96 9.68
CA GLN A 97 -11.04 -16.82 10.19
C GLN A 97 -11.13 -17.11 11.69
N GLY A 98 -11.83 -16.26 12.46
CA GLY A 98 -12.07 -16.45 13.90
C GLY A 98 -13.39 -17.18 14.20
N ALA A 99 -14.29 -17.29 13.22
CA ALA A 99 -15.52 -18.05 13.30
C ALA A 99 -15.31 -19.49 12.82
N THR A 100 -14.49 -20.24 13.54
CA THR A 100 -14.62 -21.71 13.56
C THR A 100 -15.64 -22.06 14.64
N PRO A 101 -16.71 -22.83 14.33
CA PRO A 101 -17.62 -23.38 15.33
C PRO A 101 -16.91 -24.31 16.32
#